data_AF-A0A927G9A2-F1
#
_entry.id   AF-A0A927G9A2-F1
#
_cell.length_a   1.000
_cell.length_b   1.000
_cell.length_c   1.000
_cell.angle_alpha   90.00
_cell.angle_beta   90.00
_cell.angle_gamma   90.00
#
_symmetry.space_group_name_H-M   'P 1'
#
loop_
_entity.id
_entity.type
_entity.pdbx_description
1 polymer ?
#
loop_
_entity_poly.entity_id
_entity_poly.type
_entity_poly.pdbx_seq_one_letter_code
_entity_poly.pdbx_strand_id
1 'polypeptide(L)'
;MIAVGVLDRQGFDAALAHARRFGDGGDFPGLAAPADGSFLGRVAEAWESVERALREAFVHGRDRAQELSEAAVRAAQRCMDEAGRRARDVHQALLGKIQDYLTRLVDTVLGRLRPTLLVGGVAMSLESVDMSQRLALSGSLKAAITEVVSLTAAGELTVSASYRVTPV
;
A
#
# COMPACT_ATOMS: atom_id res chain seq x y z
N MET A 1 -23.52 8.79 9.05
CA MET A 1 -22.49 9.85 8.94
C MET A 1 -21.41 9.33 8.02
N ILE A 2 -20.81 10.12 7.15
CA ILE A 2 -19.69 9.66 6.31
C ILE A 2 -18.43 10.35 6.85
N ALA A 3 -17.42 9.58 7.25
CA ALA A 3 -16.16 10.10 7.76
C ALA A 3 -15.07 9.82 6.72
N VAL A 4 -14.80 10.79 5.84
CA VAL A 4 -13.77 10.64 4.80
C VAL A 4 -12.38 10.65 5.44
N GLY A 5 -11.59 9.60 5.18
CA GLY A 5 -10.21 9.49 5.61
C GLY A 5 -9.27 10.12 4.59
N VAL A 6 -8.64 11.23 4.94
CA VAL A 6 -7.54 11.79 4.14
C VAL A 6 -6.24 11.15 4.61
N LEU A 7 -5.44 10.66 3.66
CA LEU A 7 -4.10 10.17 3.93
C LEU A 7 -3.20 11.38 4.22
N ASP A 8 -2.66 11.47 5.43
CA ASP A 8 -1.64 12.48 5.72
C ASP A 8 -0.23 11.95 5.51
N ARG A 9 0.73 12.86 5.57
CA ARG A 9 2.15 12.55 5.36
C ARG A 9 2.69 11.54 6.36
N GLN A 10 2.24 11.61 7.61
CA GLN A 10 2.70 10.69 8.66
C GLN A 10 2.24 9.26 8.36
N GLY A 11 0.97 9.07 7.97
CA GLY A 11 0.44 7.77 7.59
C GLY A 11 1.09 7.21 6.34
N PHE A 12 1.33 8.06 5.35
CA PHE A 12 2.05 7.70 4.13
C PHE A 12 3.48 7.23 4.42
N ASP A 13 4.27 8.01 5.17
CA ASP A 13 5.66 7.65 5.49
C ASP A 13 5.73 6.39 6.39
N ALA A 14 4.76 6.20 7.29
CA ALA A 14 4.64 4.98 8.09
C ALA A 14 4.34 3.73 7.24
N ALA A 15 3.47 3.86 6.23
CA ALA A 15 3.16 2.77 5.30
C ALA A 15 4.37 2.38 4.45
N LEU A 16 5.12 3.37 3.93
CA LEU A 16 6.38 3.11 3.21
C LEU A 16 7.42 2.42 4.10
N ALA A 17 7.61 2.92 5.32
CA ALA A 17 8.58 2.33 6.25
C ALA A 17 8.23 0.88 6.61
N HIS A 18 6.94 0.54 6.69
CA HIS A 18 6.47 -0.81 6.95
C HIS A 18 6.76 -1.74 5.77
N ALA A 19 6.40 -1.33 4.55
CA ALA A 19 6.64 -2.10 3.33
C ALA A 19 8.13 -2.33 3.02
N ARG A 20 9.02 -1.40 3.43
CA ARG A 20 10.47 -1.62 3.38
C ARG A 20 10.89 -2.84 4.19
N ARG A 21 10.37 -2.95 5.42
CA ARG A 21 10.69 -4.02 6.38
C ARG A 21 10.07 -5.37 6.04
N PHE A 22 9.13 -5.40 5.11
CA PHE A 22 8.53 -6.64 4.64
C PHE A 22 9.61 -7.60 4.14
N GLY A 23 9.76 -8.74 4.83
CA GLY A 23 10.74 -9.77 4.52
C GLY A 23 12.10 -9.66 5.24
N ASP A 24 12.33 -8.63 6.08
CA ASP A 24 13.56 -8.49 6.88
C ASP A 24 13.73 -9.64 7.91
N GLY A 25 12.67 -10.38 8.21
CA GLY A 25 12.68 -11.57 9.08
C GLY A 25 12.93 -12.91 8.37
N GLY A 26 13.18 -12.92 7.05
CA GLY A 26 13.39 -14.15 6.28
C GLY A 26 12.12 -14.78 5.68
N ASP A 27 10.95 -14.17 5.90
CA ASP A 27 9.66 -14.65 5.38
C ASP A 27 9.38 -14.22 3.93
N PHE A 28 10.33 -14.44 3.02
CA PHE A 28 10.01 -14.56 1.61
C PHE A 28 9.93 -16.05 1.26
N PRO A 29 8.72 -16.61 1.06
CA PRO A 29 8.58 -18.00 0.63
C PRO A 29 9.37 -18.18 -0.66
N GLY A 30 10.45 -18.98 -0.60
CA GLY A 30 11.31 -19.27 -1.74
C GLY A 30 12.54 -18.37 -1.93
N LEU A 31 12.75 -17.29 -1.16
CA LEU A 31 13.97 -16.43 -1.22
C LEU A 31 14.87 -16.49 0.04
N ALA A 32 14.69 -17.50 0.89
CA ALA A 32 15.34 -17.57 2.21
C ALA A 32 16.72 -18.27 2.23
N ALA A 33 17.26 -18.73 1.09
CA ALA A 33 18.54 -19.44 1.08
C ALA A 33 19.74 -18.45 1.06
N PRO A 34 20.90 -18.77 1.68
CA PRO A 34 22.06 -17.86 1.73
C PRO A 34 22.61 -17.40 0.38
N ALA A 35 22.34 -18.14 -0.70
CA ALA A 35 22.69 -17.78 -2.08
C ALA A 35 21.79 -16.67 -2.68
N ASP A 36 20.76 -16.24 -1.94
CA ASP A 36 19.66 -15.38 -2.43
C ASP A 36 19.82 -13.91 -2.04
N GLY A 37 20.85 -13.55 -1.28
CA GLY A 37 21.10 -12.17 -0.85
C GLY A 37 21.22 -11.19 -2.01
N SER A 38 21.72 -11.63 -3.16
CA SER A 38 21.77 -10.81 -4.39
C SER A 38 20.39 -10.53 -4.97
N PHE A 39 19.42 -11.45 -4.83
CA PHE A 39 18.04 -11.24 -5.28
C PHE A 39 17.26 -10.35 -4.33
N LEU A 40 17.48 -10.47 -3.01
CA LEU A 40 16.90 -9.56 -2.03
C LEU A 40 17.36 -8.11 -2.27
N GLY A 41 18.64 -7.91 -2.58
CA GLY A 41 19.16 -6.59 -2.97
C GLY A 41 18.44 -6.01 -4.20
N ARG A 42 18.21 -6.83 -5.23
CA ARG A 42 17.51 -6.40 -6.45
C ARG A 42 16.02 -6.12 -6.23
N VAL A 43 15.36 -6.91 -5.38
CA VAL A 43 13.97 -6.64 -4.96
C VAL A 43 13.91 -5.30 -4.22
N ALA A 44 14.89 -5.01 -3.35
CA ALA A 44 15.00 -3.73 -2.68
C ALA A 44 15.21 -2.56 -3.67
N GLU A 45 16.11 -2.71 -4.65
CA GLU A 45 16.33 -1.71 -5.70
C GLU A 45 15.08 -1.47 -6.56
N ALA A 46 14.37 -2.54 -6.95
CA ALA A 46 13.11 -2.42 -7.68
C ALA A 46 12.04 -1.72 -6.82
N TRP A 47 11.98 -2.04 -5.54
CA TRP A 47 11.09 -1.41 -4.58
C TRP A 47 11.42 0.09 -4.40
N GLU A 48 12.69 0.49 -4.32
CA GLU A 48 13.07 1.91 -4.26
C GLU A 48 12.49 2.71 -5.44
N SER A 49 12.45 2.11 -6.63
CA SER A 49 11.82 2.76 -7.78
C SER A 49 10.31 2.94 -7.60
N VAL A 50 9.63 1.95 -7.01
CA VAL A 50 8.20 2.04 -6.65
C VAL A 50 8.00 3.13 -5.60
N GLU A 51 8.84 3.21 -4.58
CA GLU A 51 8.74 4.23 -3.55
C GLU A 51 8.94 5.65 -4.07
N ARG A 52 9.88 5.86 -5.00
CA ARG A 52 10.05 7.17 -5.65
C ARG A 52 8.77 7.57 -6.38
N ALA A 53 8.15 6.65 -7.12
CA ALA A 53 6.88 6.90 -7.78
C ALA A 53 5.75 7.20 -6.77
N LEU A 54 5.67 6.46 -5.66
CA LEU A 54 4.70 6.70 -4.59
C LEU A 54 4.89 8.07 -3.93
N ARG A 55 6.14 8.47 -3.66
CA ARG A 55 6.46 9.79 -3.08
C ARG A 55 6.10 10.92 -4.02
N GLU A 56 6.45 10.80 -5.29
CA GLU A 56 6.09 11.79 -6.30
C GLU A 56 4.56 11.90 -6.43
N ALA A 57 3.87 10.76 -6.47
CA ALA A 57 2.41 10.71 -6.53
C ALA A 57 1.77 11.40 -5.34
N PHE A 58 2.27 11.12 -4.13
CA PHE A 58 1.74 11.71 -2.91
C PHE A 58 1.92 13.23 -2.87
N VAL A 59 3.06 13.75 -3.33
CA VAL A 59 3.38 15.18 -3.23
C VAL A 59 2.82 15.99 -4.40
N HIS A 60 2.87 15.44 -5.60
CA HIS A 60 2.66 16.18 -6.85
C HIS A 60 1.52 15.62 -7.71
N GLY A 61 0.87 14.54 -7.27
CA GLY A 61 -0.25 13.92 -7.96
C GLY A 61 0.17 13.02 -9.13
N ARG A 62 -0.84 12.50 -9.83
CA ARG A 62 -0.69 11.40 -10.80
C ARG A 62 0.19 11.76 -11.99
N ASP A 63 -0.03 12.95 -12.57
CA ASP A 63 0.61 13.33 -13.83
C ASP A 63 2.12 13.44 -13.68
N ARG A 64 2.59 13.96 -12.54
CA ARG A 64 4.03 14.06 -12.22
C ARG A 64 4.65 12.71 -11.89
N ALA A 65 3.88 11.80 -11.30
CA ALA A 65 4.35 10.47 -10.97
C ALA A 65 4.36 9.49 -12.15
N GLN A 66 3.77 9.84 -13.30
CA GLN A 66 3.57 8.89 -14.39
C GLN A 66 4.88 8.31 -14.94
N GLU A 67 5.87 9.16 -15.22
CA GLU A 67 7.18 8.71 -15.71
C GLU A 67 7.90 7.80 -14.70
N LEU A 68 7.81 8.13 -13.41
CA LEU A 68 8.38 7.33 -12.33
C LEU A 68 7.64 6.02 -12.12
N SER A 69 6.32 6.01 -12.30
CA SER A 69 5.49 4.80 -12.25
C SER A 69 5.90 3.83 -13.36
N GLU A 70 6.07 4.33 -14.59
CA GLU A 70 6.58 3.51 -15.68
C GLU A 70 8.01 3.03 -15.45
N ALA A 71 8.87 3.88 -14.87
CA ALA A 71 10.23 3.48 -14.49
C ALA A 71 10.22 2.37 -13.44
N ALA A 72 9.32 2.44 -12.47
CA ALA A 72 9.13 1.41 -11.44
C ALA A 72 8.64 0.09 -12.05
N VAL A 73 7.68 0.13 -12.98
CA VAL A 73 7.23 -1.05 -13.73
C VAL A 73 8.40 -1.67 -14.51
N ARG A 74 9.20 -0.86 -15.20
CA ARG A 74 10.39 -1.34 -15.93
C ARG A 74 11.44 -1.94 -14.99
N ALA A 75 11.66 -1.35 -13.81
CA ALA A 75 12.59 -1.87 -12.81
C ALA A 75 12.13 -3.22 -12.26
N ALA A 76 10.85 -3.35 -11.93
CA ALA A 76 10.25 -4.60 -11.50
C ALA A 76 10.33 -5.69 -12.59
N GLN A 77 10.05 -5.34 -13.85
CA GLN A 77 10.17 -6.27 -14.97
C GLN A 77 11.60 -6.75 -15.17
N ARG A 78 12.59 -5.84 -15.18
CA ARG A 78 14.01 -6.22 -15.27
C ARG A 78 14.40 -7.16 -14.13
N CYS A 79 14.00 -6.85 -12.90
CA CYS A 79 14.27 -7.69 -11.74
C CYS A 79 13.73 -9.13 -11.93
N MET A 80 12.51 -9.27 -12.47
CA MET A 80 11.92 -10.58 -12.77
C MET A 80 12.65 -11.29 -13.92
N ASP A 81 12.95 -10.59 -15.01
CA ASP A 81 13.64 -11.16 -16.18
C ASP A 81 15.03 -11.69 -15.80
N GLU A 82 15.75 -10.93 -14.98
CA GLU A 82 17.09 -11.29 -14.50
C GLU A 82 17.06 -12.41 -13.44
N ALA A 83 15.93 -12.62 -12.77
CA ALA A 83 15.73 -13.74 -11.84
C ALA A 83 15.41 -15.06 -12.55
N GLY A 84 15.03 -15.03 -13.83
CA GLY A 84 14.81 -16.22 -14.66
C GLY A 84 13.87 -17.24 -14.01
N ARG A 85 14.40 -18.38 -13.56
CA ARG A 85 13.61 -19.44 -12.90
C ARG A 85 12.92 -19.00 -11.62
N ARG A 86 13.38 -17.90 -11.00
CA ARG A 86 12.85 -17.33 -9.75
C ARG A 86 12.04 -16.06 -9.96
N ALA A 87 11.68 -15.74 -11.19
CA ALA A 87 10.82 -14.60 -11.50
C ALA A 87 9.52 -14.62 -10.69
N ARG A 88 8.96 -15.82 -10.43
CA ARG A 88 7.77 -15.98 -9.58
C ARG A 88 8.01 -15.55 -8.13
N ASP A 89 9.17 -15.87 -7.55
CA ASP A 89 9.49 -15.50 -6.17
C ASP A 89 9.67 -13.98 -6.05
N VAL A 90 10.37 -13.37 -7.01
CA VAL A 90 10.51 -11.90 -7.11
C VAL A 90 9.16 -11.22 -7.29
N HIS A 91 8.31 -11.78 -8.14
CA HIS A 91 6.95 -11.29 -8.36
C HIS A 91 6.15 -11.30 -7.06
N GLN A 92 6.14 -12.43 -6.33
CA GLN A 92 5.44 -12.54 -5.05
C GLN A 92 6.04 -11.60 -4.00
N ALA A 93 7.36 -11.42 -3.99
CA ALA A 93 8.02 -10.52 -3.08
C ALA A 93 7.60 -9.06 -3.27
N LEU A 94 7.63 -8.57 -4.52
CA LEU A 94 7.21 -7.21 -4.85
C LEU A 94 5.71 -7.00 -4.65
N LEU A 95 4.89 -8.00 -5.01
CA LEU A 95 3.45 -7.95 -4.75
C LEU A 95 3.14 -7.90 -3.26
N GLY A 96 3.84 -8.70 -2.45
CA GLY A 96 3.73 -8.69 -0.99
C GLY A 96 4.07 -7.32 -0.40
N LYS A 97 5.14 -6.66 -0.86
CA LYS A 97 5.46 -5.28 -0.44
C LYS A 97 4.36 -4.27 -0.79
N ILE A 98 3.77 -4.37 -1.98
CA ILE A 98 2.65 -3.51 -2.38
C ILE A 98 1.42 -3.76 -1.50
N GLN A 99 1.10 -5.02 -1.23
CA GLN A 99 -0.02 -5.40 -0.35
C GLN A 99 0.19 -4.95 1.10
N ASP A 100 1.41 -5.05 1.60
CA ASP A 100 1.78 -4.61 2.93
C ASP A 100 1.69 -3.08 3.07
N TYR A 101 2.19 -2.33 2.07
CA TYR A 101 2.00 -0.88 1.98
C TYR A 101 0.52 -0.51 2.03
N LEU A 102 -0.32 -1.15 1.20
CA LEU A 102 -1.75 -0.88 1.13
C LEU A 102 -2.46 -1.19 2.45
N THR A 103 -2.17 -2.34 3.05
CA THR A 103 -2.72 -2.74 4.35
C THR A 103 -2.41 -1.69 5.40
N ARG A 104 -1.14 -1.26 5.49
CA ARG A 104 -0.73 -0.27 6.49
C ARG A 104 -1.35 1.11 6.26
N LEU A 105 -1.56 1.47 5.01
CA LEU A 105 -2.21 2.71 4.62
C LEU A 105 -3.69 2.69 5.04
N VAL A 106 -4.40 1.59 4.77
CA VAL A 106 -5.78 1.37 5.21
C VAL A 106 -5.88 1.38 6.74
N ASP A 107 -5.00 0.66 7.45
CA ASP A 107 -4.97 0.64 8.91
C ASP A 107 -4.80 2.03 9.51
N THR A 108 -3.97 2.87 8.88
CA THR A 108 -3.77 4.24 9.34
C THR A 108 -5.02 5.10 9.19
N VAL A 109 -5.79 4.87 8.12
CA VAL A 109 -7.07 5.56 7.91
C VAL A 109 -8.11 5.04 8.89
N LEU A 110 -8.23 3.72 9.06
CA LEU A 110 -9.17 3.09 9.99
C LEU A 110 -8.88 3.49 11.45
N GLY A 111 -7.61 3.59 11.84
CA GLY A 111 -7.20 4.02 13.18
C GLY A 111 -7.62 5.45 13.55
N ARG A 112 -8.04 6.27 12.59
CA ARG A 112 -8.58 7.62 12.84
C ARG A 112 -10.08 7.62 13.14
N LEU A 113 -10.77 6.52 12.81
CA LEU A 113 -12.18 6.40 13.13
C LEU A 113 -12.34 6.26 14.65
N ARG A 114 -13.26 7.04 15.21
CA ARG A 114 -13.55 6.98 16.64
C ARG A 114 -14.50 5.82 16.89
N PRO A 115 -14.23 4.89 17.81
CA PRO A 115 -15.19 3.84 18.16
C PRO A 115 -16.51 4.39 18.71
N THR A 116 -16.47 5.61 19.28
CA THR A 116 -17.63 6.29 19.84
C THR A 116 -17.61 7.78 19.47
N LEU A 117 -18.77 8.30 19.09
CA LEU A 117 -18.99 9.73 18.84
C LEU A 117 -20.10 10.26 19.75
N LEU A 118 -19.95 11.49 20.20
CA LEU A 118 -21.00 12.22 20.91
C LEU A 118 -21.65 13.21 19.95
N VAL A 119 -22.94 13.06 19.70
CA VAL A 119 -23.72 13.97 18.84
C VAL A 119 -24.92 14.46 19.66
N GLY A 120 -24.96 15.76 19.95
CA GLY A 120 -26.04 16.34 20.77
C GLY A 120 -26.18 15.73 22.17
N GLY A 121 -25.08 15.26 22.77
CA GLY A 121 -25.09 14.60 24.09
C GLY A 121 -25.45 13.12 24.08
N VAL A 122 -25.78 12.55 22.91
CA VAL A 122 -26.05 11.11 22.75
C VAL A 122 -24.79 10.40 22.30
N ALA A 123 -24.41 9.34 23.01
CA ALA A 123 -23.32 8.45 22.62
C ALA A 123 -23.76 7.53 21.47
N MET A 124 -22.96 7.54 20.40
CA MET A 124 -23.14 6.68 19.25
C MET A 124 -21.92 5.78 19.10
N SER A 125 -22.13 4.47 19.00
CA SER A 125 -21.08 3.47 18.77
C SER A 125 -20.95 3.18 17.28
N LEU A 126 -19.71 3.00 16.82
CA LEU A 126 -19.40 2.55 15.47
C LEU A 126 -20.05 1.17 15.22
N GLU A 127 -20.81 1.06 14.14
CA GLU A 127 -21.55 -0.16 13.77
C GLU A 127 -20.92 -0.85 12.55
N SER A 128 -20.65 -0.10 11.49
CA SER A 128 -20.03 -0.62 10.27
C SER A 128 -19.01 0.36 9.72
N VAL A 129 -18.03 -0.20 9.02
CA VAL A 129 -17.08 0.57 8.22
C VAL A 129 -17.09 0.00 6.81
N ASP A 130 -17.44 0.83 5.84
CA ASP A 130 -17.52 0.50 4.43
C ASP A 130 -16.36 1.20 3.69
N MET A 131 -15.53 0.41 3.02
CA MET A 131 -14.43 0.91 2.19
C MET A 131 -14.73 0.61 0.72
N SER A 132 -14.99 1.65 -0.07
CA SER A 132 -15.45 1.53 -1.45
C SER A 132 -14.31 1.65 -2.48
N GLN A 133 -13.15 1.05 -2.19
CA GLN A 133 -12.03 1.01 -3.12
C GLN A 133 -11.80 -0.41 -3.64
N ARG A 134 -12.12 -0.62 -4.91
CA ARG A 134 -11.82 -1.86 -5.61
C ARG A 134 -10.38 -1.79 -6.13
N LEU A 135 -9.46 -2.40 -5.41
CA LEU A 135 -8.08 -2.62 -5.86
C LEU A 135 -8.04 -3.97 -6.58
N ALA A 136 -7.87 -3.94 -7.90
CA ALA A 136 -7.74 -5.13 -8.71
C ALA A 136 -6.25 -5.45 -8.85
N LEU A 137 -5.66 -5.93 -7.74
CA LEU A 137 -4.35 -6.58 -7.75
C LEU A 137 -4.45 -7.96 -8.44
N SER A 138 -4.90 -7.96 -9.69
CA SER A 138 -4.77 -9.10 -10.59
C SER A 138 -3.28 -9.45 -10.72
N GLY A 139 -2.93 -10.69 -11.06
CA GLY A 139 -1.56 -11.22 -11.06
C GLY A 139 -0.53 -10.51 -11.96
N SER A 140 -0.83 -9.32 -12.47
CA SER A 140 0.09 -8.41 -13.14
C SER A 140 0.69 -7.42 -12.14
N LEU A 141 2.00 -7.51 -11.92
CA LEU A 141 2.74 -6.57 -11.08
C LEU A 141 2.68 -5.13 -11.63
N LYS A 142 2.61 -4.98 -12.96
CA LYS A 142 2.40 -3.68 -13.60
C LYS A 142 1.08 -3.04 -13.18
N ALA A 143 0.00 -3.82 -13.16
CA ALA A 143 -1.31 -3.34 -12.74
C ALA A 143 -1.26 -2.92 -11.26
N ALA A 144 -0.69 -3.76 -10.41
CA ALA A 144 -0.51 -3.46 -8.99
C ALA A 144 0.24 -2.14 -8.74
N ILE A 145 1.40 -1.93 -9.40
CA ILE A 145 2.19 -0.69 -9.28
C ILE A 145 1.36 0.52 -9.76
N THR A 146 0.69 0.40 -10.91
CA THR A 146 -0.09 1.51 -11.48
C THR A 146 -1.27 1.89 -10.58
N GLU A 147 -1.97 0.90 -10.03
CA GLU A 147 -3.10 1.11 -9.13
C GLU A 147 -2.68 1.75 -7.82
N VAL A 148 -1.62 1.24 -7.17
CA VAL A 148 -1.15 1.78 -5.88
C VAL A 148 -0.62 3.21 -6.02
N VAL A 149 0.06 3.53 -7.12
CA VAL A 149 0.50 4.90 -7.42
C VAL A 149 -0.69 5.81 -7.69
N SER A 150 -1.71 5.32 -8.42
CA SER A 150 -2.94 6.10 -8.68
C SER A 150 -3.73 6.38 -7.41
N LEU A 151 -3.86 5.38 -6.52
CA LEU A 151 -4.49 5.53 -5.21
C LEU A 151 -3.75 6.55 -4.35
N THR A 152 -2.42 6.46 -4.33
CA THR A 152 -1.57 7.38 -3.55
C THR A 152 -1.66 8.80 -4.09
N ALA A 153 -1.72 8.97 -5.41
CA ALA A 153 -1.88 10.26 -6.08
C ALA A 153 -3.25 10.91 -5.81
N ALA A 154 -4.30 10.10 -5.64
CA ALA A 154 -5.61 10.63 -5.30
C ALA A 154 -5.63 11.25 -3.90
N GLY A 155 -4.73 10.83 -2.99
CA GLY A 155 -4.63 11.34 -1.62
C GLY A 155 -5.84 11.03 -0.72
N GLU A 156 -6.86 10.40 -1.28
CA GLU A 156 -8.15 10.16 -0.63
C GLU A 156 -8.48 8.67 -0.61
N LEU A 157 -8.72 8.18 0.60
CA LEU A 157 -9.27 6.86 0.82
C LEU A 157 -10.65 7.03 1.44
N THR A 158 -11.66 6.87 0.60
CA THR A 158 -13.04 7.03 1.04
C THR A 158 -13.43 5.85 1.92
N VAL A 159 -13.45 6.14 3.22
CA VAL A 159 -14.00 5.25 4.24
C VAL A 159 -15.33 5.85 4.69
N SER A 160 -16.36 5.02 4.82
CA SER A 160 -17.67 5.41 5.34
C SER A 160 -17.90 4.67 6.64
N ALA A 161 -18.32 5.37 7.69
CA ALA A 161 -18.49 4.80 9.02
C ALA A 161 -19.92 5.01 9.50
N SER A 162 -20.69 3.93 9.66
CA SER A 162 -22.03 3.99 10.24
C SER A 162 -21.95 3.96 11.76
N TYR A 163 -22.73 4.79 12.43
CA TYR A 163 -22.82 4.84 13.89
C TYR A 163 -24.27 4.64 14.30
N ARG A 164 -24.48 3.83 15.33
CA ARG A 164 -25.78 3.61 15.96
C ARG A 164 -25.81 4.20 17.36
N VAL A 165 -26.98 4.67 17.80
CA VAL A 165 -27.18 5.11 19.18
C VAL A 165 -26.95 3.91 20.09
N THR A 166 -26.10 4.09 21.10
CA THR A 166 -25.91 3.09 22.15
C THR A 166 -27.07 3.24 23.14
N PRO A 167 -27.94 2.23 23.32
CA PRO A 167 -28.97 2.26 24.35
C PRO A 167 -28.28 2.36 25.72
N VAL A 168 -28.77 3.26 26.57
CA VAL A 168 -28.37 3.34 27.98
C VAL A 168 -28.90 2.13 28.74
#